data_AF-A0A758BGX2-F1
#
_entry.id   AF-A0A758BGX2-F1
#
_cell.length_a   1.000
_cell.length_b   1.000
_cell.length_c   1.000
_cell.angle_alpha   90.00
_cell.angle_beta   90.00
_cell.angle_gamma   90.00
#
_symmetry.space_group_name_H-M   'P 1'
#
loop_
_entity.id
_entity.type
_entity.pdbx_description
1 polymer ?
#
loop_
_entity_poly.entity_id
_entity_poly.type
_entity_poly.pdbx_seq_one_letter_code
_entity_poly.pdbx_strand_id
1 'polypeptide(L)'
;MILNATNSKTLKGITGSPFLEDWGGVKVTVFVDKNVRFGKGSVEGLRISPARVIKPSLTPEKTQAWSNAKAAYRRDGNLDAVKSRMDISPAFEQQLIAECTQ
;
A
#
# COMPACT_ATOMS: atom_id res chain seq x y z
N MET A 1 -14.94 -7.25 -7.85
CA MET A 1 -15.14 -8.08 -6.63
C MET A 1 -16.34 -7.52 -5.88
N ILE A 2 -17.34 -8.35 -5.57
CA ILE A 2 -18.43 -7.94 -4.66
C ILE A 2 -18.00 -8.32 -3.24
N LEU A 3 -18.05 -7.37 -2.31
CA LEU A 3 -17.65 -7.61 -0.93
C LEU A 3 -18.75 -8.38 -0.20
N ASN A 4 -18.43 -9.59 0.25
CA ASN A 4 -19.26 -10.36 1.16
C ASN A 4 -18.97 -9.97 2.62
N ALA A 5 -19.80 -10.47 3.55
CA ALA A 5 -19.70 -10.15 4.97
C ALA A 5 -18.29 -10.33 5.56
N THR A 6 -17.56 -11.38 5.16
CA THR A 6 -16.19 -11.60 5.65
C THR A 6 -15.23 -10.55 5.13
N ASN A 7 -15.27 -10.24 3.83
CA ASN A 7 -14.36 -9.27 3.22
C ASN A 7 -14.66 -7.86 3.75
N SER A 8 -15.94 -7.52 3.96
CA SER A 8 -16.35 -6.26 4.62
C SER A 8 -15.88 -6.19 6.07
N LYS A 9 -15.92 -7.30 6.83
CA LYS A 9 -15.39 -7.36 8.19
C LYS A 9 -13.87 -7.13 8.22
N THR A 10 -13.14 -7.71 7.27
CA THR A 10 -11.70 -7.47 7.14
C THR A 10 -11.40 -6.01 6.80
N LEU A 11 -12.14 -5.41 5.84
CA LEU A 11 -11.98 -4.00 5.49
C LEU A 11 -12.24 -3.08 6.69
N LYS A 12 -13.32 -3.31 7.45
CA LYS A 12 -13.59 -2.60 8.70
C LYS A 12 -12.42 -2.70 9.68
N GLY A 13 -11.76 -3.86 9.79
CA GLY A 13 -10.58 -4.02 10.63
C GLY A 13 -9.35 -3.25 10.12
N ILE A 14 -9.18 -3.16 8.80
CA ILE A 14 -8.08 -2.42 8.17
C ILE A 14 -8.30 -0.90 8.29
N THR A 15 -9.51 -0.41 8.03
CA THR A 15 -9.80 1.02 8.02
C THR A 15 -10.15 1.54 9.42
N GLY A 16 -10.58 0.68 10.33
CA GLY A 16 -11.15 1.06 11.62
C GLY A 16 -12.60 1.55 11.52
N SER A 17 -13.18 1.63 10.32
CA SER A 17 -14.50 2.18 10.06
C SER A 17 -15.38 1.21 9.26
N PRO A 18 -16.68 1.06 9.61
CA PRO A 18 -17.63 0.30 8.81
C PRO A 18 -18.17 1.07 7.60
N PHE A 19 -17.93 2.38 7.49
CA PHE A 19 -18.49 3.27 6.48
C PHE A 19 -17.67 3.23 5.17
N LEU A 20 -18.36 3.23 4.02
CA LEU A 20 -17.72 3.05 2.70
C LEU A 20 -16.84 4.25 2.31
N GLU A 21 -17.22 5.43 2.77
CA GLU A 21 -16.54 6.70 2.53
C GLU A 21 -15.11 6.65 3.06
N ASP A 22 -14.89 5.96 4.18
CA ASP A 22 -13.58 5.81 4.83
C ASP A 22 -12.72 4.70 4.19
N TRP A 23 -13.26 3.95 3.23
CA TRP A 23 -12.51 2.88 2.56
C TRP A 23 -11.77 3.37 1.31
N GLY A 24 -12.06 4.61 0.87
CA GLY A 24 -11.41 5.23 -0.28
C GLY A 24 -9.89 5.31 -0.14
N GLY A 25 -9.17 4.92 -1.19
CA GLY A 25 -7.70 5.00 -1.25
C GLY A 25 -6.95 3.96 -0.42
N VAL A 26 -7.64 3.08 0.32
CA VAL A 26 -7.02 2.03 1.13
C VAL A 26 -6.50 0.91 0.23
N LYS A 27 -5.18 0.68 0.28
CA LYS A 27 -4.53 -0.43 -0.43
C LYS A 27 -4.71 -1.71 0.37
N VAL A 28 -5.20 -2.76 -0.28
CA VAL A 28 -5.39 -4.08 0.32
C VAL A 28 -4.70 -5.16 -0.50
N THR A 29 -4.34 -6.27 0.15
CA THR A 29 -3.85 -7.47 -0.56
C THR A 29 -5.00 -8.44 -0.72
N VAL A 30 -5.23 -8.90 -1.95
CA VAL A 30 -6.24 -9.91 -2.28
C VAL A 30 -5.54 -11.23 -2.57
N PHE A 31 -6.08 -12.33 -2.04
CA PHE A 31 -5.59 -13.68 -2.28
C PHE A 31 -6.75 -14.66 -2.54
N VAL A 32 -6.42 -15.80 -3.14
CA VAL A 32 -7.37 -16.89 -3.38
C VAL A 32 -7.34 -17.85 -2.20
N ASP A 33 -8.47 -17.98 -1.52
CA ASP A 33 -8.71 -19.00 -0.49
C ASP A 33 -9.39 -20.21 -1.14
N LYS A 34 -8.69 -21.34 -1.17
CA LYS A 34 -9.16 -22.60 -1.76
C LYS A 34 -10.13 -23.38 -0.86
N ASN A 35 -10.31 -22.93 0.39
CA ASN A 35 -11.09 -23.64 1.40
C ASN A 35 -12.51 -23.07 1.56
N VAL A 36 -12.94 -22.17 0.67
CA VAL A 36 -14.26 -21.56 0.77
C VAL A 36 -15.33 -22.61 0.44
N ARG A 37 -16.21 -22.90 1.39
CA ARG A 37 -17.31 -23.85 1.18
C ARG A 37 -18.49 -23.16 0.51
N PHE A 38 -19.02 -23.78 -0.53
CA PHE A 38 -20.28 -23.40 -1.16
C PHE A 38 -21.15 -24.64 -1.34
N GLY A 39 -22.20 -24.75 -0.52
CA GLY A 39 -23.00 -25.97 -0.42
C GLY A 39 -22.16 -27.16 0.05
N LYS A 40 -22.16 -28.26 -0.72
CA LYS A 40 -21.37 -29.48 -0.43
C LYS A 40 -19.96 -29.47 -1.05
N GLY A 41 -19.61 -28.45 -1.82
CA GLY A 41 -18.31 -28.33 -2.49
C GLY A 41 -17.40 -27.27 -1.87
N SER A 42 -16.09 -27.41 -2.10
CA SER A 42 -15.12 -26.33 -1.91
C SER A 42 -14.93 -25.60 -3.24
N VAL A 43 -14.97 -24.27 -3.20
CA VAL A 43 -14.72 -23.38 -4.32
C VAL A 43 -13.58 -22.43 -3.94
N GLU A 44 -12.93 -21.88 -4.96
CA GLU A 44 -11.97 -20.81 -4.76
C GLU A 44 -12.71 -19.50 -4.48
N GLY A 45 -12.37 -18.82 -3.39
CA GLY A 45 -12.94 -17.53 -3.03
C GLY A 45 -11.88 -16.45 -2.91
N LEU A 46 -12.18 -15.25 -3.41
CA LEU A 46 -11.33 -14.08 -3.21
C LEU A 46 -11.49 -13.54 -1.78
N ARG A 47 -10.38 -13.44 -1.07
CA ARG A 47 -10.28 -12.91 0.30
C ARG A 47 -9.36 -11.71 0.37
N ILE A 48 -9.67 -10.79 1.29
CA ILE A 48 -8.77 -9.70 1.66
C ILE A 48 -7.89 -10.17 2.82
N SER A 49 -6.57 -9.98 2.70
CA SER A 49 -5.64 -10.26 3.79
C SER A 49 -5.77 -9.21 4.89
N PRO A 50 -5.83 -9.60 6.17
CA PRO A 50 -5.81 -8.65 7.29
C PRO A 50 -4.43 -7.99 7.46
N ALA A 51 -3.38 -8.53 6.84
CA ALA A 51 -2.05 -7.95 6.87
C ALA A 51 -2.05 -6.61 6.12
N ARG A 52 -1.81 -5.52 6.86
CA ARG A 52 -1.73 -4.18 6.29
C ARG A 52 -0.42 -4.08 5.50
N VAL A 53 -0.50 -3.69 4.22
CA VAL A 53 0.68 -3.36 3.43
C VAL A 53 1.16 -1.98 3.87
N ILE A 54 1.95 -1.94 4.94
CA ILE A 54 2.56 -0.71 5.42
C ILE A 54 3.86 -0.54 4.64
N LYS A 55 3.84 0.30 3.60
CA LYS A 55 5.10 0.76 3.03
C LYS A 55 5.78 1.66 4.06
N PRO A 56 7.09 1.50 4.30
CA PRO A 56 7.79 2.41 5.19
C PRO A 56 7.77 3.82 4.60
N SER A 57 7.43 4.81 5.42
CA SER A 57 7.50 6.21 5.01
C SER A 57 8.95 6.64 4.80
N LEU A 58 9.23 7.31 3.68
CA LEU A 58 10.53 7.94 3.42
C LEU A 58 10.53 9.33 4.05
N THR A 59 11.44 9.54 5.00
CA THR A 59 11.66 10.83 5.67
C THR A 59 13.15 11.22 5.57
N PRO A 60 13.49 12.52 5.61
CA PRO A 60 14.88 12.98 5.59
C PRO A 60 15.74 12.41 6.73
N GLU A 61 15.12 12.10 7.86
CA GLU A 61 15.77 11.48 9.03
C GLU A 61 16.33 10.09 8.72
N LYS A 62 15.73 9.37 7.76
CA LYS A 62 16.22 8.05 7.32
C LYS A 62 17.36 8.23 6.32
N THR A 63 18.50 8.70 6.81
CA THR A 63 19.69 9.10 6.03
C THR A 63 20.05 8.14 4.89
N GLN A 64 20.11 6.83 5.15
CA GLN A 64 20.45 5.84 4.11
C GLN A 64 19.37 5.73 3.02
N ALA A 65 18.09 5.63 3.42
CA ALA A 65 16.98 5.52 2.48
C ALA A 65 16.83 6.82 1.66
N TRP A 66 17.04 7.97 2.30
CA TRP A 66 17.04 9.29 1.66
C TRP A 66 18.17 9.42 0.64
N SER A 67 19.39 9.03 1.00
CA SER A 67 20.53 9.02 0.09
C SER A 67 20.30 8.10 -1.12
N ASN A 68 19.76 6.90 -0.89
CA ASN A 68 19.41 5.96 -1.96
C ASN A 68 18.33 6.52 -2.88
N ALA A 69 17.34 7.21 -2.33
CA ALA A 69 16.29 7.86 -3.12
C ALA A 69 16.84 9.03 -3.96
N LYS A 70 17.76 9.83 -3.42
CA LYS A 70 18.48 10.86 -4.19
C LYS A 70 19.31 10.27 -5.32
N ALA A 71 20.03 9.17 -5.06
CA ALA A 71 20.79 8.46 -6.08
C ALA A 71 19.89 7.88 -7.18
N ALA A 72 18.74 7.31 -6.81
CA ALA A 72 17.75 6.83 -7.77
C ALA A 72 17.20 7.97 -8.63
N TYR A 73 16.85 9.12 -8.04
CA TYR A 73 16.39 10.28 -8.79
C TYR A 73 17.43 10.79 -9.78
N ARG A 74 18.70 10.91 -9.36
CA ARG A 74 19.79 11.34 -10.25
C ARG A 74 20.07 10.35 -11.39
N ARG A 75 19.82 9.06 -11.18
CA ARG A 75 20.01 8.02 -12.19
C ARG A 75 18.85 7.94 -13.18
N ASP A 76 17.62 7.93 -12.66
CA ASP A 76 16.42 7.59 -13.42
C ASP A 76 15.61 8.83 -13.84
N GLY A 77 15.91 10.00 -13.25
CA GLY A 77 15.20 11.27 -13.47
C GLY A 77 13.80 11.33 -12.84
N ASN A 78 13.40 10.29 -12.09
CA ASN A 78 12.09 10.18 -11.45
C ASN A 78 12.19 9.40 -10.13
N LEU A 79 11.07 9.33 -9.38
CA LEU A 79 10.97 8.63 -8.09
C LEU A 79 10.06 7.39 -8.14
N ASP A 80 9.71 6.88 -9.31
CA ASP A 80 8.72 5.80 -9.44
C ASP A 80 9.17 4.52 -8.75
N ALA A 81 10.46 4.16 -8.91
CA ALA A 81 11.06 3.02 -8.22
C ALA A 81 11.03 3.18 -6.69
N VAL A 82 11.21 4.41 -6.19
CA VAL A 82 11.15 4.72 -4.75
C VAL A 82 9.72 4.62 -4.24
N LYS A 83 8.75 5.26 -4.93
CA LYS A 83 7.31 5.22 -4.62
C LYS A 83 6.71 3.82 -4.70
N SER A 84 7.30 2.94 -5.52
CA SER A 84 6.89 1.55 -5.58
C SER A 84 7.14 0.80 -4.26
N ARG A 85 8.19 1.18 -3.51
CA ARG A 85 8.64 0.49 -2.29
C ARG A 85 8.35 1.25 -1.00
N MET A 86 8.26 2.56 -1.07
CA MET A 86 8.11 3.47 0.08
C MET A 86 7.00 4.48 -0.18
N ASP A 87 6.33 4.95 0.87
CA ASP A 87 5.43 6.08 0.77
C ASP A 87 6.22 7.37 1.06
N ILE A 88 6.10 8.38 0.21
CA ILE A 88 6.76 9.68 0.36
C ILE A 88 5.67 10.76 0.37
N SER A 89 5.75 11.71 1.30
CA SER A 89 4.81 12.84 1.31
C SER A 89 5.17 13.82 0.18
N PRO A 90 4.20 14.58 -0.38
CA PRO A 90 4.49 15.56 -1.42
C PRO A 90 5.53 16.61 -1.01
N ALA A 91 5.52 17.02 0.27
CA ALA A 91 6.50 17.97 0.81
C ALA A 91 7.93 17.40 0.80
N PHE A 92 8.10 16.14 1.22
CA PHE A 92 9.39 15.47 1.20
C PHE A 92 9.86 15.16 -0.21
N GLU A 93 8.94 14.85 -1.13
CA GLU A 93 9.26 14.68 -2.54
C GLU A 93 9.88 15.95 -3.15
N GLN A 94 9.26 17.11 -2.93
CA GLN A 94 9.78 18.39 -3.41
C GLN A 94 11.15 18.72 -2.80
N GLN A 95 11.32 18.48 -1.49
CA GLN A 95 12.60 18.67 -0.82
C GLN A 95 13.70 17.81 -1.47
N LEU A 96 13.40 16.53 -1.72
CA LEU A 96 14.36 15.60 -2.32
C LEU A 96 14.77 16.05 -3.72
N ILE A 97 13.80 16.47 -4.54
CA ILE A 97 14.04 16.97 -5.91
C ILE A 97 14.90 18.25 -5.87
N ALA A 98 14.60 19.19 -4.97
CA ALA A 98 15.37 20.41 -4.80
C ALA A 98 16.83 20.12 -4.42
N GLU A 99 17.06 19.21 -3.47
CA GLU A 99 18.41 18.76 -3.06
C GLU A 99 19.19 18.05 -4.19
N CYS A 100 18.51 17.50 -5.20
CA CYS A 100 19.15 16.82 -6.31
C CYS A 100 19.44 17.73 -7.52
N THR A 101 18.74 18.86 -7.63
CA THR A 101 18.82 19.79 -8.77
C THR A 101 19.73 20.99 -8.49
N GLN A 102 20.11 21.22 -7.23
CA GLN A 102 21.23 22.08 -6.84
C GLN A 102 22.58 21.41 -7.15
#